data_AF-A0A1I7TTZ9-F1
#
_entry.id   AF-A0A1I7TTZ9-F1
#
_cell.length_a   1.000
_cell.length_b   1.000
_cell.length_c   1.000
_cell.angle_alpha   90.00
_cell.angle_beta   90.00
_cell.angle_gamma   90.00
#
_symmetry.space_group_name_H-M   'P 1'
#
loop_
_entity.id
_entity.type
_entity.pdbx_description
1 polymer ?
#
loop_
_entity_poly.entity_id
_entity_poly.type
_entity_poly.pdbx_seq_one_letter_code
_entity_poly.pdbx_strand_id
1 'polypeptide(L)'
;MIFTTCSKNDLKEVLKGCGGELMHPRTTKLKFRRGNGDTYICQNKYENVWIRGGIYIKGSDGRLAVIGSYLNNEGVEEDVSEYEIGEYLEHLNIWNSENEHWYKTSYHVYIT
;
A
#
# COMPACT_ATOMS: atom_id res chain seq x y z
N MET A 1 -8.86 3.20 1.82
CA MET A 1 -8.98 4.38 2.69
C MET A 1 -7.65 5.15 2.66
N ILE A 2 -7.66 6.48 2.72
CA ILE A 2 -6.45 7.29 2.85
C ILE A 2 -6.35 7.73 4.31
N PHE A 3 -5.20 7.48 4.94
CA PHE A 3 -4.89 8.02 6.25
C PHE A 3 -3.94 9.21 6.08
N THR A 4 -4.33 10.37 6.60
CA THR A 4 -3.55 11.61 6.53
C THR A 4 -3.36 12.16 7.93
N THR A 5 -2.13 12.53 8.25
CA THR A 5 -1.75 13.04 9.57
C THR A 5 -1.33 14.50 9.49
N CYS A 6 -1.54 15.26 10.58
CA CYS A 6 -1.20 16.69 10.64
C CYS A 6 0.31 16.96 10.61
N SER A 7 1.14 15.95 10.89
CA SER A 7 2.60 15.98 10.83
C SER A 7 3.13 14.72 10.14
N LYS A 8 4.40 14.74 9.74
CA LYS A 8 5.10 13.53 9.30
C LYS A 8 5.17 12.55 10.46
N ASN A 9 4.82 11.28 10.21
CA ASN A 9 4.99 10.19 11.14
C ASN A 9 5.95 9.15 10.56
N ASP A 10 6.77 8.55 11.42
CA ASP A 10 7.64 7.46 11.02
C ASP A 10 6.82 6.17 10.87
N LEU A 11 6.61 5.74 9.63
CA LEU A 11 5.81 4.57 9.32
C LEU A 11 6.39 3.29 9.94
N LYS A 12 7.70 3.19 10.13
CA LYS A 12 8.33 2.02 10.75
C LYS A 12 7.98 1.90 12.22
N GLU A 13 8.04 3.01 12.95
CA GLU A 13 7.65 3.04 14.36
C GLU A 13 6.15 2.84 14.54
N VAL A 14 5.31 3.38 13.63
CA VAL A 14 3.86 3.16 13.65
C VAL A 14 3.50 1.68 13.50
N LEU A 15 4.25 0.93 12.68
CA LEU A 15 3.99 -0.49 12.38
C LEU A 15 4.80 -1.46 13.25
N LYS A 16 5.57 -0.94 14.21
CA LYS A 16 6.42 -1.73 15.09
C LYS A 16 5.59 -2.68 15.93
N GLY A 17 5.90 -3.96 15.86
CA GLY A 17 5.16 -5.01 16.55
C GLY A 17 3.85 -5.43 15.89
N CYS A 18 3.46 -4.83 14.75
CA CYS A 18 2.28 -5.26 13.99
C CYS A 18 2.55 -6.46 13.07
N GLY A 19 3.80 -6.92 12.95
CA GLY A 19 4.16 -8.03 12.06
C GLY A 19 4.04 -7.68 10.57
N GLY A 20 4.33 -6.43 10.21
CA GLY A 20 4.29 -5.97 8.82
C GLY A 20 5.47 -6.51 8.00
N GLU A 21 5.20 -6.92 6.76
CA GLU A 21 6.19 -7.38 5.80
C GLU A 21 6.11 -6.55 4.52
N LEU A 22 7.23 -5.96 4.08
CA LEU A 22 7.27 -5.23 2.81
C LEU A 22 7.36 -6.21 1.64
N MET A 23 6.33 -6.24 0.80
CA MET A 23 6.16 -7.21 -0.27
C MET A 23 6.61 -6.64 -1.63
N HIS A 24 7.24 -7.50 -2.43
CA HIS A 24 7.72 -7.13 -3.76
C HIS A 24 6.55 -6.98 -4.77
N PRO A 25 6.48 -5.90 -5.55
CA PRO A 25 5.35 -5.62 -6.42
C PRO A 25 5.19 -6.58 -7.62
N ARG A 26 6.29 -7.17 -8.12
CA ARG A 26 6.23 -8.20 -9.19
C ARG A 26 5.64 -9.53 -8.76
N THR A 27 5.77 -9.90 -7.48
CA THR A 27 5.38 -11.24 -6.99
C THR A 27 4.09 -11.20 -6.18
N THR A 28 3.66 -10.01 -5.76
CA THR A 28 2.53 -9.83 -4.84
C THR A 28 1.47 -8.95 -5.48
N LYS A 29 0.28 -9.52 -5.67
CA LYS A 29 -0.87 -8.88 -6.33
C LYS A 29 -2.15 -9.26 -5.58
N LEU A 30 -2.88 -8.26 -5.09
CA LEU A 30 -4.15 -8.40 -4.39
C LEU A 30 -5.24 -7.68 -5.17
N LYS A 31 -6.37 -8.35 -5.44
CA LYS A 31 -7.55 -7.71 -6.04
C LYS A 31 -8.36 -7.02 -4.95
N PHE A 32 -8.67 -5.75 -5.15
CA PHE A 32 -9.50 -4.99 -4.23
C PHE A 32 -10.66 -4.34 -4.98
N ARG A 33 -11.84 -4.35 -4.36
CA ARG A 33 -13.02 -3.69 -4.92
C ARG A 33 -13.15 -2.32 -4.27
N ARG A 34 -12.84 -1.26 -5.01
CA ARG A 34 -12.96 0.12 -4.53
C ARG A 34 -14.35 0.65 -4.85
N GLY A 35 -15.01 1.25 -3.86
CA GLY A 35 -16.19 2.08 -4.10
C GLY A 35 -15.79 3.52 -4.45
N ASN A 36 -16.52 4.17 -5.34
CA ASN A 36 -16.28 5.55 -5.81
C ASN A 36 -16.61 6.64 -4.77
N GLY A 37 -16.33 6.41 -3.49
CA GLY A 37 -16.76 7.27 -2.38
C GLY A 37 -15.93 8.54 -2.16
N ASP A 38 -14.75 8.67 -2.78
CA ASP A 38 -13.81 9.77 -2.52
C ASP A 38 -13.77 10.84 -3.64
N THR A 39 -14.56 10.67 -4.70
CA THR A 39 -14.62 11.60 -5.83
C THR A 39 -16.07 12.02 -6.07
N TYR A 40 -16.32 13.34 -6.10
CA TYR A 40 -17.63 14.01 -6.27
C TYR A 40 -18.32 13.75 -7.63
N ILE A 41 -18.09 12.60 -8.28
CA ILE A 41 -18.71 12.26 -9.55
C ILE A 41 -19.58 11.01 -9.34
N CYS A 42 -20.87 11.29 -9.27
CA CYS A 42 -21.96 10.33 -9.15
C CYS A 42 -21.89 9.32 -10.30
N GLN A 43 -21.39 8.11 -10.03
CA GLN A 43 -21.79 6.90 -10.76
C GLN A 43 -21.40 5.67 -9.93
N ASN A 44 -22.41 4.87 -9.59
CA ASN A 44 -22.37 3.63 -8.82
C ASN A 44 -21.59 2.50 -9.52
N LYS A 45 -20.33 2.73 -9.88
CA LYS A 45 -19.45 1.69 -10.40
C LYS A 45 -18.44 1.36 -9.33
N TYR A 46 -18.43 0.09 -8.93
CA TYR A 46 -17.30 -0.44 -8.18
C TYR A 46 -16.20 -0.70 -9.20
N GLU A 47 -15.02 -0.13 -8.96
CA GLU A 47 -13.86 -0.40 -9.78
C GLU A 47 -12.99 -1.44 -9.07
N ASN A 48 -12.64 -2.50 -9.80
CA ASN A 48 -11.64 -3.43 -9.33
C ASN A 48 -10.28 -2.80 -9.57
N VAL A 49 -9.45 -2.79 -8.53
CA VAL A 49 -8.08 -2.33 -8.58
C VAL A 49 -7.16 -3.47 -8.15
N TRP A 50 -5.99 -3.51 -8.75
CA TRP A 50 -4.90 -4.38 -8.35
C TRP A 50 -3.95 -3.60 -7.45
N ILE A 51 -3.78 -4.11 -6.24
CA ILE A 51 -2.81 -3.62 -5.26
C ILE A 51 -1.56 -4.49 -5.42
N ARG A 52 -0.42 -3.85 -5.69
CA ARG A 52 0.86 -4.53 -5.82
C ARG A 52 1.83 -4.06 -4.75
N GLY A 53 2.61 -5.01 -4.24
CA GLY A 53 3.59 -4.77 -3.19
C GLY A 53 3.01 -4.03 -1.99
N GLY A 54 3.86 -3.31 -1.28
CA GLY A 54 3.50 -2.58 -0.06
C GLY A 54 3.63 -3.42 1.20
N ILE A 55 3.24 -2.86 2.33
CA ILE A 55 3.45 -3.49 3.64
C ILE A 55 2.21 -4.30 4.00
N TYR A 56 2.37 -5.62 4.08
CA TYR A 56 1.33 -6.58 4.37
C TYR A 56 1.32 -6.88 5.86
N ILE A 57 0.16 -6.72 6.49
CA ILE A 57 -0.07 -7.06 7.90
C ILE A 57 -1.21 -8.07 7.94
N LYS A 58 -0.90 -9.28 8.42
CA LYS A 58 -1.88 -10.36 8.53
C LYS A 58 -2.45 -10.40 9.94
N GLY A 59 -3.75 -10.17 10.05
CA GLY A 59 -4.50 -10.30 11.28
C GLY A 59 -4.68 -11.77 11.71
N SER A 60 -4.90 -11.98 13.00
CA SER A 60 -5.21 -13.31 13.56
C SER A 60 -6.55 -13.86 13.07
N ASP A 61 -7.46 -12.99 12.64
CA ASP A 61 -8.74 -13.31 12.01
C ASP A 61 -8.61 -13.66 10.51
N GLY A 62 -7.38 -13.70 9.99
CA GLY A 62 -7.09 -13.99 8.59
C GLY A 62 -7.26 -12.79 7.65
N ARG A 63 -7.68 -11.63 8.16
CA ARG A 63 -7.75 -10.40 7.34
C ARG A 63 -6.37 -9.89 7.02
N LEU A 64 -6.26 -9.20 5.89
CA LEU A 64 -5.03 -8.60 5.42
C LEU A 64 -5.20 -7.09 5.34
N ALA A 65 -4.29 -6.35 5.97
CA ALA A 65 -4.10 -4.94 5.73
C ALA A 65 -2.88 -4.72 4.82
N VAL A 66 -3.04 -3.87 3.80
CA VAL A 66 -1.95 -3.45 2.91
C VAL A 66 -1.77 -1.94 3.02
N ILE A 67 -0.55 -1.51 3.35
CA ILE A 67 -0.19 -0.10 3.55
C ILE A 67 0.87 0.31 2.53
N GLY A 68 0.63 1.44 1.86
CA GLY A 68 1.59 2.01 0.90
C GLY A 68 1.87 1.06 -0.26
N SER A 69 1.04 1.11 -1.30
CA SER A 69 1.06 0.15 -2.41
C SER A 69 1.00 0.85 -3.76
N TYR A 70 1.34 0.10 -4.80
CA TYR A 70 1.19 0.52 -6.19
C TYR A 70 -0.19 0.09 -6.72
N LEU A 71 -0.92 1.00 -7.36
CA LEU A 71 -2.33 0.83 -7.73
C LEU A 71 -2.49 0.83 -9.24
N ASN A 72 -2.96 -0.30 -9.77
CA ASN A 72 -3.30 -0.41 -11.20
C ASN A 72 -4.79 -0.71 -11.35
N ASN A 73 -5.48 0.05 -12.20
CA ASN A 73 -6.86 -0.26 -12.55
C ASN A 73 -6.94 -1.57 -13.33
N GLU A 74 -8.00 -2.33 -13.14
CA GLU A 74 -8.26 -3.52 -13.94
C GLU A 74 -8.40 -3.14 -15.44
N GLY A 75 -7.63 -3.80 -16.31
CA GLY A 75 -7.63 -3.54 -17.76
C GLY A 75 -6.56 -2.56 -18.27
N VAL A 76 -5.77 -1.94 -17.38
CA VAL A 76 -4.54 -1.22 -17.75
C VAL A 76 -3.36 -2.19 -17.76
N GLU A 77 -2.32 -1.91 -18.54
CA GLU A 77 -1.08 -2.70 -18.63
C GLU A 77 -0.67 -3.25 -17.26
N GLU A 78 -0.68 -4.58 -17.16
CA GLU A 78 -0.57 -5.28 -15.89
C GLU A 78 0.89 -5.45 -15.43
N ASP A 79 1.86 -4.87 -16.12
CA ASP A 79 3.25 -5.01 -15.72
C ASP A 79 3.64 -3.91 -14.73
N VAL A 80 4.51 -4.29 -13.80
CA VAL A 80 5.08 -3.34 -12.84
C VAL A 80 6.13 -2.53 -13.58
N SER A 81 5.98 -1.22 -13.59
CA SER A 81 6.93 -0.31 -14.24
C SER A 81 8.27 -0.33 -13.52
N GLU A 82 9.37 -0.08 -14.26
CA GLU A 82 10.70 0.04 -13.66
C GLU A 82 10.78 1.15 -12.60
N TYR A 83 9.93 2.18 -12.71
CA TYR A 83 9.81 3.22 -11.69
C TYR A 83 9.30 2.67 -10.35
N GLU A 84 8.22 1.88 -10.38
CA GLU A 84 7.67 1.24 -9.18
C GLU A 84 8.65 0.26 -8.55
N ILE A 85 9.47 -0.42 -9.38
CA ILE A 85 10.57 -1.27 -8.90
C ILE A 85 11.65 -0.45 -8.22
N GLY A 86 12.06 0.67 -8.81
CA GLY A 86 13.03 1.59 -8.23
C GLY A 86 12.56 2.09 -6.86
N GLU A 87 11.33 2.61 -6.78
CA GLU A 87 10.74 3.04 -5.51
C GLU A 87 10.67 1.90 -4.48
N TYR A 88 10.32 0.69 -4.90
CA TYR A 88 10.29 -0.46 -3.99
C TYR A 88 11.67 -0.74 -3.40
N LEU A 89 12.73 -0.70 -4.21
CA LEU A 89 14.10 -0.97 -3.76
C LEU A 89 14.59 0.11 -2.78
N GLU A 90 14.25 1.38 -3.01
CA GLU A 90 14.52 2.46 -2.06
C GLU A 90 13.79 2.24 -0.73
N HIS A 91 12.49 1.95 -0.80
CA HIS A 91 11.69 1.63 0.38
C HIS A 91 12.20 0.39 1.12
N LEU A 92 12.67 -0.64 0.41
CA LEU A 92 13.25 -1.84 0.97
C LEU A 92 14.54 -1.55 1.73
N ASN A 93 15.41 -0.69 1.19
CA ASN A 93 16.62 -0.25 1.88
C ASN A 93 16.30 0.50 3.19
N ILE A 94 15.32 1.40 3.17
CA ILE A 94 14.84 2.11 4.36
C ILE A 94 14.22 1.14 5.37
N TRP A 95 13.41 0.19 4.90
CA TRP A 95 12.72 -0.80 5.73
C TRP A 95 13.71 -1.70 6.48
N ASN A 96 14.75 -2.17 5.79
CA ASN A 96 15.76 -3.08 6.33
C ASN A 96 16.85 -2.38 7.16
N SER A 97 17.00 -1.06 7.04
CA SER A 97 17.96 -0.31 7.86
C SER A 97 17.43 -0.12 9.29
N GLU A 98 18.24 -0.32 10.32
CA GLU A 98 17.80 -0.09 11.71
C GLU A 98 17.69 1.40 12.07
N ASN A 99 18.51 2.26 11.43
CA ASN A 99 18.66 3.66 11.80
C ASN A 99 17.92 4.64 10.88
N GLU A 100 17.40 4.15 9.75
CA GLU A 100 16.63 4.98 8.81
C GLU A 100 15.16 5.09 9.25
N HIS A 101 14.63 6.30 9.10
CA HIS A 101 13.24 6.62 9.41
C HIS A 101 12.42 6.75 8.13
N TRP A 102 11.18 6.25 8.14
CA TRP A 102 10.30 6.35 6.98
C TRP A 102 9.16 7.34 7.21
N TYR A 103 9.48 8.63 7.11
CA TYR A 103 8.52 9.69 7.38
C TYR A 103 7.50 9.88 6.24
N LYS A 104 6.21 9.68 6.53
CA LYS A 104 5.10 10.02 5.63
C LYS A 104 4.04 10.88 6.33
N THR A 105 3.41 11.77 5.56
CA THR A 105 2.23 12.55 6.01
C THR A 105 0.92 11.89 5.60
N SER A 106 0.94 10.99 4.62
CA SER A 106 -0.23 10.23 4.19
C SER A 106 0.15 8.89 3.59
N TYR A 107 -0.76 7.93 3.68
CA TYR A 107 -0.63 6.61 3.05
C TYR A 107 -2.01 5.97 2.85
N HIS A 108 -2.11 5.17 1.79
CA HIS A 108 -3.28 4.35 1.54
C HIS A 108 -3.26 3.11 2.41
N VAL A 109 -4.41 2.77 2.98
CA VAL A 109 -4.66 1.54 3.73
C VAL A 109 -5.83 0.80 3.09
N TYR A 110 -5.61 -0.47 2.77
CA TYR A 110 -6.61 -1.40 2.24
C TYR A 110 -6.76 -2.55 3.22
N ILE A 111 -7.99 -2.90 3.58
CA ILE A 111 -8.29 -3.98 4.53
C ILE A 111 -9.32 -4.89 3.86
N THR A 112 -9.02 -6.18 3.80
CA THR A 112 -9.91 -7.22 3.26
C THR A 112 -10.93 -7.70 4.28
#